data_AF-A0A6J0TA50-F1
#
_entry.id   AF-A0A6J0TA50-F1
#
_cell.length_a   1.000
_cell.length_b   1.000
_cell.length_c   1.000
_cell.angle_alpha   90.00
_cell.angle_beta   90.00
_cell.angle_gamma   90.00
#
_symmetry.space_group_name_H-M   'P 1'
#
loop_
_entity.id
_entity.type
_entity.pdbx_description
1 polymer ?
#
loop_
_entity_poly.entity_id
_entity_poly.type
_entity_poly.pdbx_seq_one_letter_code
_entity_poly.pdbx_strand_id
1 'polypeptide(L)'
;METSGSLKPIPHPEMFFHKVVDGICGRAYPRYQDYNTVWNLAEWMKVLEQSAAYFKSAVGKDLSDEEALQQLSELSSDQQKAAMTCLKARRHDIRRALVEKTNAICSAQLLDFDWQLKLALSSDKLSMLQMPLLNLDLDLAENGDVKLFSIEMNKEELQNLISALEAANKVVLQLK
;
A
#
# COMPACT_ATOMS: atom_id res chain seq x y z
N MET A 1 -19.16 38.27 -14.26
CA MET A 1 -19.65 37.97 -12.90
C MET A 1 -20.28 36.60 -12.95
N GLU A 2 -19.46 35.55 -12.91
CA GLU A 2 -19.97 34.18 -12.76
C GLU A 2 -20.07 33.90 -11.27
N THR A 3 -21.30 33.65 -10.84
CA THR A 3 -21.70 33.38 -9.46
C THR A 3 -20.91 32.22 -8.89
N SER A 4 -20.33 32.43 -7.71
CA SER A 4 -19.79 31.42 -6.80
C SER A 4 -20.74 30.21 -6.75
N GLY A 5 -20.38 29.15 -7.47
CA GLY A 5 -21.15 27.91 -7.50
C GLY A 5 -21.08 27.27 -6.13
N SER A 6 -22.17 27.36 -5.37
CA SER A 6 -22.30 26.63 -4.10
C SER A 6 -22.08 25.15 -4.36
N LEU A 7 -21.24 24.51 -3.55
CA LEU A 7 -20.94 23.09 -3.68
C LEU A 7 -22.24 22.29 -3.55
N LYS A 8 -22.57 21.50 -4.57
CA LYS A 8 -23.80 20.67 -4.54
C LYS A 8 -23.70 19.64 -3.42
N PRO A 9 -24.79 19.39 -2.68
CA PRO A 9 -24.76 18.47 -1.56
C PRO A 9 -24.55 17.03 -2.04
N ILE A 10 -23.64 16.31 -1.39
CA ILE A 10 -23.43 14.87 -1.52
C ILE A 10 -24.63 14.12 -0.91
N PRO A 11 -25.43 13.37 -1.69
CA PRO A 11 -26.50 12.52 -1.16
C PRO A 11 -25.92 11.37 -0.35
N HIS A 12 -26.48 11.11 0.83
CA HIS A 12 -26.04 10.02 1.72
C HIS A 12 -24.50 9.96 1.88
N PRO A 13 -23.88 11.00 2.46
CA PRO A 13 -22.42 11.19 2.45
C PRO A 13 -21.66 10.01 3.07
N GLU A 14 -22.21 9.37 4.11
CA GLU A 14 -21.62 8.19 4.73
C GLU A 14 -21.45 7.04 3.73
N MET A 15 -22.53 6.69 3.01
CA MET A 15 -22.51 5.61 2.01
C MET A 15 -21.60 5.96 0.84
N PHE A 16 -21.67 7.21 0.37
CA PHE A 16 -20.84 7.69 -0.72
C PHE A 16 -19.35 7.54 -0.39
N PHE A 17 -18.90 8.08 0.75
CA PHE A 17 -17.48 8.01 1.12
C PHE A 17 -16.99 6.59 1.34
N HIS A 18 -17.80 5.71 1.96
CA HIS A 18 -17.44 4.30 2.09
C HIS A 18 -17.29 3.62 0.72
N LYS A 19 -18.14 3.94 -0.27
CA LYS A 19 -18.00 3.41 -1.63
C LYS A 19 -16.79 3.97 -2.37
N VAL A 20 -16.45 5.24 -2.16
CA VAL A 20 -15.20 5.82 -2.70
C VAL A 20 -13.99 5.06 -2.16
N VAL A 21 -13.97 4.80 -0.84
CA VAL A 21 -12.90 4.02 -0.20
C VAL A 21 -12.87 2.58 -0.68
N ASP A 22 -14.03 1.93 -0.87
CA ASP A 22 -14.11 0.60 -1.48
C ASP A 22 -13.40 0.59 -2.85
N GLY A 23 -13.64 1.60 -3.69
CA GLY A 23 -12.93 1.78 -4.97
C GLY A 23 -11.41 1.97 -4.82
N ILE A 24 -10.97 2.73 -3.82
CA ILE A 24 -9.54 2.90 -3.52
C ILE A 24 -8.91 1.55 -3.16
N CYS A 25 -9.62 0.73 -2.39
CA CYS A 25 -9.23 -0.61 -1.95
C CYS A 25 -9.45 -1.71 -3.01
N GLY A 26 -9.65 -1.36 -4.28
CA GLY A 26 -9.75 -2.33 -5.37
C GLY A 26 -11.13 -2.99 -5.55
N ARG A 27 -12.15 -2.51 -4.83
CA ARG A 27 -13.56 -2.93 -5.03
C ARG A 27 -14.27 -1.95 -5.96
N ALA A 28 -15.59 -2.05 -6.08
CA ALA A 28 -16.38 -1.17 -6.94
C ALA A 28 -16.50 0.25 -6.37
N TYR A 29 -16.21 1.26 -7.21
CA TYR A 29 -16.55 2.67 -6.96
C TYR A 29 -18.08 2.89 -6.99
N PRO A 30 -18.58 4.00 -6.40
CA PRO A 30 -19.98 4.35 -6.55
C PRO A 30 -20.33 4.61 -8.02
N ARG A 31 -21.57 4.36 -8.42
CA ARG A 31 -21.99 4.41 -9.82
C ARG A 31 -22.64 5.76 -10.12
N TYR A 32 -22.31 6.34 -11.27
CA TYR A 32 -22.93 7.60 -11.72
C TYR A 32 -24.47 7.55 -11.74
N GLN A 33 -25.06 6.41 -12.09
CA GLN A 33 -26.51 6.23 -12.14
C GLN A 33 -27.21 6.52 -10.81
N ASP A 34 -26.53 6.28 -9.69
CA ASP A 34 -27.08 6.50 -8.35
C ASP A 34 -27.08 8.01 -7.97
N TYR A 35 -26.40 8.87 -8.76
CA TYR A 35 -26.19 10.30 -8.46
C TYR A 35 -26.48 11.26 -9.65
N ASN A 36 -26.99 10.74 -10.77
CA ASN A 36 -27.23 11.49 -12.01
C ASN A 36 -28.29 12.60 -11.88
N THR A 37 -29.07 12.60 -10.80
CA THR A 37 -30.06 13.63 -10.47
C THR A 37 -29.43 14.87 -9.82
N VAL A 38 -28.21 14.74 -9.29
CA VAL A 38 -27.50 15.82 -8.57
C VAL A 38 -26.37 16.38 -9.42
N TRP A 39 -25.56 15.49 -9.99
CA TRP A 39 -24.40 15.85 -10.79
C TRP A 39 -24.58 15.41 -12.23
N ASN A 40 -24.13 16.26 -13.15
CA ASN A 40 -23.83 15.81 -14.50
C ASN A 40 -22.54 14.97 -14.52
N LEU A 41 -22.23 14.34 -15.65
CA LEU A 41 -21.08 13.43 -15.76
C LEU A 41 -19.74 14.12 -15.42
N ALA A 42 -19.54 15.37 -15.85
CA ALA A 42 -18.28 16.08 -15.59
C ALA A 42 -18.11 16.44 -14.12
N GLU A 43 -19.17 16.94 -13.49
CA GLU A 43 -19.21 17.20 -12.04
C GLU A 43 -18.99 15.91 -11.24
N TRP A 44 -19.63 14.82 -11.65
CA TRP A 44 -19.49 13.51 -11.01
C TRP A 44 -18.04 13.02 -11.02
N MET A 45 -17.37 13.06 -12.18
CA MET A 45 -15.96 12.65 -12.29
C MET A 45 -15.09 13.48 -11.36
N LYS A 46 -15.29 14.80 -11.33
CA LYS A 46 -14.55 15.72 -10.47
C LYS A 46 -14.77 15.40 -8.98
N VAL A 47 -16.03 15.21 -8.55
CA VAL A 47 -16.36 14.88 -7.16
C VAL A 47 -15.75 13.55 -6.74
N LEU A 48 -15.83 12.54 -7.61
CA LEU A 48 -15.25 11.21 -7.35
C LEU A 48 -13.72 11.28 -7.25
N GLU A 49 -13.08 11.99 -8.17
CA GLU A 49 -11.62 12.19 -8.19
C GLU A 49 -11.15 12.93 -6.94
N GLN A 50 -11.77 14.07 -6.61
CA GLN A 50 -11.44 14.86 -5.44
C GLN A 50 -11.63 14.07 -4.13
N SER A 51 -12.74 13.34 -4.02
CA SER A 51 -13.00 12.50 -2.84
C SER A 51 -11.96 11.39 -2.70
N ALA A 52 -11.61 10.71 -3.79
CA ALA A 52 -10.59 9.69 -3.77
C ALA A 52 -9.20 10.28 -3.45
N ALA A 53 -8.86 11.43 -4.03
CA ALA A 53 -7.61 12.13 -3.78
C ALA A 53 -7.47 12.54 -2.31
N TYR A 54 -8.56 13.02 -1.70
CA TYR A 54 -8.61 13.35 -0.28
C TYR A 54 -8.23 12.14 0.60
N PHE A 55 -8.94 11.01 0.47
CA PHE A 55 -8.66 9.82 1.29
C PHE A 55 -7.25 9.27 1.07
N LYS A 56 -6.77 9.25 -0.17
CA LYS A 56 -5.41 8.80 -0.48
C LYS A 56 -4.36 9.75 0.14
N SER A 57 -4.56 11.06 0.02
CA SER A 57 -3.64 12.07 0.55
C SER A 57 -3.61 12.06 2.08
N ALA A 58 -4.79 12.00 2.72
CA ALA A 58 -4.91 11.98 4.17
C ALA A 58 -4.18 10.80 4.81
N VAL A 59 -4.31 9.60 4.23
CA VAL A 59 -3.64 8.39 4.74
C VAL A 59 -2.20 8.27 4.26
N GLY A 60 -1.92 8.64 3.00
CA GLY A 60 -0.59 8.52 2.40
C GLY A 60 0.44 9.49 3.00
N LYS A 61 0.01 10.69 3.38
CA LYS A 61 0.84 11.69 4.06
C LYS A 61 0.77 11.61 5.58
N ASP A 62 0.00 10.65 6.12
CA ASP A 62 -0.25 10.47 7.54
C ASP A 62 -0.71 11.76 8.26
N LEU A 63 -1.66 12.47 7.64
CA LEU A 63 -2.17 13.74 8.18
C LEU A 63 -2.82 13.57 9.56
N SER A 64 -2.72 14.61 10.38
CA SER A 64 -3.45 14.72 11.65
C SER A 64 -4.96 14.89 11.40
N ASP A 65 -5.77 14.69 12.45
CA ASP A 65 -7.23 14.87 12.36
C ASP A 65 -7.59 16.33 11.99
N GLU A 66 -6.83 17.31 12.49
CA GLU A 66 -7.03 18.73 12.22
C GLU A 66 -6.67 19.08 10.77
N GLU A 67 -5.53 18.60 10.27
CA GLU A 67 -5.10 18.82 8.89
C GLU A 67 -6.06 18.17 7.88
N ALA A 68 -6.51 16.94 8.20
CA ALA A 68 -7.49 16.23 7.38
C ALA A 68 -8.86 16.91 7.39
N LEU A 69 -9.26 17.54 8.50
CA LEU A 69 -10.50 18.31 8.57
C LEU A 69 -10.40 19.63 7.81
N GLN A 70 -9.24 20.31 7.86
CA GLN A 70 -9.02 21.58 7.16
C GLN A 70 -9.18 21.45 5.63
N GLN A 71 -8.78 20.33 5.05
CA GLN A 71 -8.97 20.03 3.63
C GLN A 71 -10.44 19.90 3.21
N LEU A 72 -11.36 19.74 4.16
CA LEU A 72 -12.79 19.64 3.93
C LEU A 72 -13.56 20.94 4.23
N SER A 73 -12.86 22.06 4.39
CA SER A 73 -13.46 23.35 4.79
C SER A 73 -14.56 23.86 3.84
N GLU A 74 -14.56 23.44 2.58
CA GLU A 74 -15.60 23.78 1.59
C GLU A 74 -16.88 22.92 1.72
N LEU A 75 -16.84 21.83 2.51
CA LEU A 75 -17.97 20.95 2.75
C LEU A 75 -18.84 21.42 3.92
N SER A 76 -20.10 21.00 3.93
CA SER A 76 -20.98 21.18 5.09
C SER A 76 -20.52 20.36 6.31
N SER A 77 -20.91 20.77 7.51
CA SER A 77 -20.54 20.10 8.76
C SER A 77 -20.91 18.60 8.77
N ASP A 78 -22.08 18.25 8.22
CA ASP A 78 -22.52 16.85 8.13
C ASP A 78 -21.62 16.02 7.20
N GLN A 79 -21.21 16.59 6.07
CA GLN A 79 -20.30 15.94 5.12
C GLN A 79 -18.90 15.80 5.69
N GLN A 80 -18.39 16.83 6.38
CA GLN A 80 -17.12 16.77 7.09
C GLN A 80 -17.11 15.65 8.12
N LYS A 81 -18.17 15.56 8.93
CA LYS A 81 -18.33 14.50 9.95
C LYS A 81 -18.37 13.11 9.31
N ALA A 82 -19.13 12.92 8.24
CA ALA A 82 -19.19 11.65 7.53
C ALA A 82 -17.84 11.24 6.93
N ALA A 83 -17.13 12.18 6.28
CA ALA A 83 -15.80 11.93 5.71
C ALA A 83 -14.77 11.56 6.78
N MET A 84 -14.71 12.30 7.89
CA MET A 84 -13.78 12.03 8.99
C MET A 84 -14.10 10.70 9.69
N THR A 85 -15.38 10.38 9.87
CA THR A 85 -15.79 9.09 10.45
C THR A 85 -15.35 7.93 9.55
N CYS A 86 -15.58 8.05 8.23
CA CYS A 86 -15.13 7.07 7.25
C CYS A 86 -13.60 6.94 7.21
N LEU A 87 -12.86 8.07 7.23
CA LEU A 87 -11.40 8.10 7.22
C LEU A 87 -10.83 7.33 8.42
N LYS A 88 -11.35 7.60 9.63
CA LYS A 88 -10.92 6.91 10.87
C LYS A 88 -11.21 5.41 10.81
N ALA A 89 -12.42 5.04 10.41
CA ALA A 89 -12.83 3.64 10.35
C ALA A 89 -12.06 2.82 9.29
N ARG A 90 -11.64 3.45 8.18
CA ARG A 90 -11.03 2.77 7.03
C ARG A 90 -9.55 3.09 6.81
N ARG A 91 -8.89 3.78 7.75
CA ARG A 91 -7.47 4.22 7.62
C ARG A 91 -6.54 3.05 7.27
N HIS A 92 -6.68 1.92 7.97
CA HIS A 92 -5.87 0.73 7.74
C HIS A 92 -6.10 0.11 6.35
N ASP A 93 -7.35 0.03 5.89
CA ASP A 93 -7.69 -0.51 4.57
C ASP A 93 -7.11 0.35 3.44
N ILE A 94 -7.22 1.67 3.57
CA ILE A 94 -6.66 2.62 2.61
C ILE A 94 -5.13 2.49 2.59
N ARG A 95 -4.49 2.43 3.77
CA ARG A 95 -3.03 2.30 3.88
C ARG A 95 -2.56 1.01 3.21
N ARG A 96 -3.21 -0.12 3.49
CA ARG A 96 -2.90 -1.41 2.86
C ARG A 96 -3.02 -1.32 1.33
N ALA A 97 -4.13 -0.77 0.83
CA ALA A 97 -4.34 -0.63 -0.62
C ALA A 97 -3.33 0.30 -1.31
N LEU A 98 -2.88 1.36 -0.63
CA LEU A 98 -1.84 2.25 -1.15
C LEU A 98 -0.47 1.56 -1.20
N VAL A 99 -0.12 0.80 -0.15
CA VAL A 99 1.11 -0.01 -0.12
C VAL A 99 1.07 -1.07 -1.21
N GLU A 100 -0.03 -1.84 -1.32
CA GLU A 100 -0.23 -2.85 -2.37
C GLU A 100 -0.11 -2.26 -3.78
N LYS A 101 -0.64 -1.05 -4.03
CA LYS A 101 -0.50 -0.38 -5.32
C LYS A 101 0.93 0.05 -5.61
N THR A 102 1.65 0.59 -4.64
CA THR A 102 3.08 0.91 -4.80
C THR A 102 3.89 -0.37 -5.03
N ASN A 103 3.53 -1.43 -4.31
CA ASN A 103 4.13 -2.75 -4.39
C ASN A 103 3.88 -3.42 -5.75
N ALA A 104 2.69 -3.28 -6.32
CA ALA A 104 2.38 -3.77 -7.67
C ALA A 104 3.16 -3.07 -8.79
N ILE A 105 3.79 -1.92 -8.50
CA ILE A 105 4.73 -1.24 -9.41
C ILE A 105 6.15 -1.80 -9.25
N CYS A 106 6.48 -2.43 -8.11
CA CYS A 106 7.77 -3.10 -7.94
C CYS A 106 7.84 -4.33 -8.84
N SER A 107 8.98 -4.48 -9.52
CA SER A 107 9.21 -5.61 -10.40
C SER A 107 9.13 -6.94 -9.66
N ALA A 108 9.69 -7.04 -8.45
CA ALA A 108 9.70 -8.25 -7.62
C ALA A 108 9.49 -7.94 -6.12
N GLN A 109 8.82 -8.83 -5.40
CA GLN A 109 8.58 -8.73 -3.95
C GLN A 109 8.85 -10.05 -3.25
N LEU A 110 9.57 -10.03 -2.12
CA LEU A 110 9.71 -11.21 -1.27
C LEU A 110 8.42 -11.46 -0.47
N LEU A 111 7.81 -12.63 -0.67
CA LEU A 111 6.60 -13.08 0.00
C LEU A 111 6.93 -13.89 1.25
N ASP A 112 7.80 -14.89 1.09
CA ASP A 112 8.18 -15.83 2.14
C ASP A 112 9.62 -16.30 1.96
N PHE A 113 10.20 -16.84 3.01
CA PHE A 113 11.50 -17.50 2.94
C PHE A 113 11.58 -18.70 3.89
N ASP A 114 12.19 -19.77 3.40
CA ASP A 114 12.50 -20.97 4.16
C ASP A 114 14.01 -21.23 4.12
N TRP A 115 14.51 -21.96 5.11
CA TRP A 115 15.92 -22.31 5.14
C TRP A 115 16.18 -23.71 5.68
N GLN A 116 17.27 -24.31 5.23
CA GLN A 116 17.73 -25.62 5.69
C GLN A 116 19.26 -25.66 5.79
N LEU A 117 19.77 -26.33 6.82
CA LEU A 117 21.20 -26.59 6.97
C LEU A 117 21.54 -27.99 6.45
N LYS A 118 22.58 -28.07 5.62
CA LYS A 118 23.10 -29.32 5.04
C LYS A 118 24.57 -29.47 5.39
N LEU A 119 25.03 -30.72 5.47
CA LEU A 119 26.44 -31.04 5.63
C LEU A 119 26.96 -31.57 4.29
N ALA A 120 27.77 -30.76 3.61
CA ALA A 120 28.39 -31.14 2.35
C ALA A 120 29.80 -31.70 2.58
N LEU A 121 30.20 -32.64 1.73
CA LEU A 121 31.58 -33.14 1.73
C LEU A 121 32.46 -32.11 1.02
N SER A 122 33.47 -31.60 1.74
CA SER A 122 34.51 -30.73 1.18
C SER A 122 35.36 -31.54 0.17
N SER A 123 35.46 -31.06 -1.07
CA SER A 123 36.29 -31.67 -2.12
C SER A 123 37.75 -31.23 -2.06
N ASP A 124 38.06 -30.20 -1.27
CA ASP A 124 39.32 -29.46 -1.24
C ASP A 124 40.23 -29.81 -0.05
N LYS A 125 39.79 -30.67 0.87
CA LYS A 125 40.62 -31.16 2.00
C LYS A 125 40.71 -32.69 2.00
N LEU A 126 41.95 -33.18 2.06
CA LEU A 126 42.33 -34.60 2.15
C LEU A 126 41.72 -35.33 3.37
N SER A 127 41.23 -34.59 4.36
CA SER A 127 40.37 -35.09 5.43
C SER A 127 38.92 -34.68 5.15
N MET A 128 38.02 -35.66 5.07
CA MET A 128 36.58 -35.48 4.81
C MET A 128 35.90 -34.66 5.92
N LEU A 129 36.06 -33.33 5.88
CA LEU A 129 35.37 -32.42 6.78
C LEU A 129 33.99 -32.11 6.19
N GLN A 130 32.96 -32.42 6.96
CA GLN A 130 31.59 -32.00 6.68
C GLN A 130 31.52 -30.48 6.84
N MET A 131 31.32 -29.76 5.73
CA MET A 131 31.12 -28.31 5.75
C MET A 131 29.62 -28.01 5.88
N PRO A 132 29.20 -27.25 6.90
CA PRO A 132 27.82 -26.79 7.00
C PRO A 132 27.55 -25.74 5.91
N LEU A 133 26.52 -26.00 5.11
CA LEU A 133 25.98 -25.08 4.12
C LEU A 133 24.52 -24.77 4.46
N LEU A 134 24.11 -23.54 4.24
CA LEU A 134 22.72 -23.10 4.31
C LEU A 134 22.14 -23.12 2.90
N ASN A 135 20.97 -23.72 2.71
CA ASN A 135 20.14 -23.45 1.54
C ASN A 135 19.00 -22.53 1.97
N LEU A 136 18.91 -21.36 1.33
CA LEU A 136 17.87 -20.36 1.54
C LEU A 136 16.94 -20.39 0.34
N ASP A 137 15.66 -20.63 0.58
CA ASP A 137 14.61 -20.65 -0.41
C ASP A 137 13.77 -19.36 -0.26
N LEU A 138 13.53 -18.66 -1.35
CA LEU A 138 12.84 -17.36 -1.39
C LEU A 138 11.65 -17.42 -2.36
N ASP A 139 10.48 -17.04 -1.88
CA ASP A 139 9.27 -16.93 -2.68
C ASP A 139 9.10 -15.48 -3.13
N LEU A 140 9.28 -15.21 -4.43
CA LEU A 140 9.14 -13.87 -4.99
C LEU A 140 7.85 -13.74 -5.80
N ALA A 141 7.01 -12.74 -5.48
CA ALA A 141 5.98 -12.26 -6.40
C ALA A 141 6.64 -11.38 -7.47
N GLU A 142 6.61 -11.79 -8.73
CA GLU A 142 7.12 -11.03 -9.86
C GLU A 142 6.06 -10.99 -10.97
N ASN A 143 5.60 -9.80 -11.36
CA ASN A 143 4.60 -9.62 -12.42
C ASN A 143 3.29 -10.44 -12.27
N GLY A 144 2.91 -10.78 -11.03
CA GLY A 144 1.70 -11.55 -10.71
C GLY A 144 1.92 -13.06 -10.59
N ASP A 145 3.12 -13.56 -10.90
CA ASP A 145 3.51 -14.96 -10.71
C ASP A 145 4.42 -15.11 -9.48
N VAL A 146 4.36 -16.27 -8.83
CA VAL A 146 5.28 -16.62 -7.75
C VAL A 146 6.48 -17.39 -8.33
N LYS A 147 7.68 -16.88 -8.11
CA LYS A 147 8.96 -17.49 -8.49
C LYS A 147 9.74 -17.92 -7.25
N LEU A 148 10.21 -19.16 -7.27
CA LEU A 148 11.06 -19.75 -6.23
C LEU A 148 12.53 -19.55 -6.58
N PHE A 149 13.31 -19.02 -5.64
CA PHE A 149 14.76 -18.88 -5.76
C PHE A 149 15.46 -19.61 -4.62
N SER A 150 16.35 -20.54 -4.95
CA SER A 150 17.15 -21.27 -3.98
C SER A 150 18.62 -20.85 -4.06
N ILE A 151 19.22 -20.52 -2.93
CA ILE A 151 20.61 -20.09 -2.81
C ILE A 151 21.32 -20.93 -1.76
N GLU A 152 22.38 -21.63 -2.16
CA GLU A 152 23.26 -22.32 -1.22
C GLU A 152 24.44 -21.41 -0.85
N MET A 153 24.72 -21.30 0.45
CA MET A 153 25.74 -20.42 1.00
C MET A 153 26.52 -21.10 2.12
N ASN A 154 27.81 -20.82 2.19
CA ASN A 154 28.61 -21.09 3.37
C ASN A 154 28.41 -20.00 4.44
N LYS A 155 29.02 -20.17 5.62
CA LYS A 155 28.90 -19.23 6.73
C LYS A 155 29.35 -17.80 6.40
N GLU A 156 30.42 -17.64 5.63
CA GLU A 156 30.97 -16.33 5.27
C GLU A 156 30.03 -15.60 4.29
N GLU A 157 29.52 -16.32 3.28
CA GLU A 157 28.54 -15.79 2.32
C GLU A 157 27.24 -15.36 3.02
N LEU A 158 26.74 -16.16 3.97
CA LEU A 158 25.58 -15.80 4.78
C LEU A 158 25.83 -14.54 5.61
N GLN A 159 27.01 -14.43 6.24
CA GLN A 159 27.36 -13.26 7.03
C GLN A 159 27.40 -12.00 6.15
N ASN A 160 27.95 -12.11 4.94
CA ASN A 160 27.99 -11.03 3.97
C ASN A 160 26.57 -10.60 3.52
N LEU A 161 25.68 -11.57 3.26
CA LEU A 161 24.28 -11.30 2.93
C LEU A 161 23.57 -10.54 4.07
N ILE A 162 23.72 -11.00 5.32
CA ILE A 162 23.13 -10.34 6.50
C ILE A 162 23.64 -8.91 6.62
N SER A 163 24.96 -8.70 6.52
CA SER A 163 25.54 -7.36 6.61
C SER A 163 25.06 -6.42 5.50
N ALA A 164 24.85 -6.92 4.27
CA ALA A 164 24.29 -6.14 3.19
C ALA A 164 22.82 -5.74 3.46
N LEU A 165 22.00 -6.67 3.96
CA LEU A 165 20.60 -6.40 4.32
C LEU A 165 20.49 -5.41 5.49
N GLU A 166 21.34 -5.53 6.50
CA GLU A 166 21.41 -4.59 7.62
C GLU A 166 21.82 -3.18 7.17
N ALA A 167 22.81 -3.08 6.26
CA ALA A 167 23.23 -1.80 5.70
C ALA A 167 22.10 -1.14 4.90
N ALA A 168 21.38 -1.91 4.07
CA ALA A 168 20.21 -1.42 3.34
C ALA A 168 19.11 -0.95 4.30
N ASN A 169 18.80 -1.72 5.34
CA ASN A 169 17.80 -1.35 6.35
C ASN A 169 18.16 -0.05 7.09
N LYS A 170 19.44 0.17 7.40
CA LYS A 170 19.91 1.43 8.01
C LYS A 170 19.60 2.64 7.12
N VAL A 171 19.84 2.54 5.81
CA VAL A 171 19.51 3.62 4.86
C VAL A 171 18.00 3.87 4.83
N VAL A 172 17.18 2.81 4.79
CA VAL A 172 15.71 2.94 4.81
C VAL A 172 15.21 3.63 6.08
N LEU A 173 15.80 3.33 7.24
CA LEU A 173 15.43 3.97 8.51
C LEU A 173 15.84 5.45 8.59
N GLN A 174 16.88 5.87 7.87
CA GLN A 174 17.28 7.29 7.79
C GLN A 174 16.39 8.11 6.85
N LEU A 175 15.64 7.46 5.97
CA LEU A 175 14.69 8.10 5.05
C LEU A 175 13.28 8.25 5.64
N LYS A 176 13.02 7.67 6.82
CA LYS A 176 11.78 7.87 7.59
C LYS A 176 11.89 9.12 8.46
#